data_AF-A0A962EB35-F1
#
_entry.id   AF-A0A962EB35-F1
#
_cell.length_a   1.000
_cell.length_b   1.000
_cell.length_c   1.000
_cell.angle_alpha   90.00
_cell.angle_beta   90.00
_cell.angle_gamma   90.00
#
_symmetry.space_group_name_H-M   'P 1'
#
loop_
_entity.id
_entity.type
_entity.pdbx_description
1 polymer ?
#
loop_
_entity_poly.entity_id
_entity_poly.type
_entity_poly.pdbx_seq_one_letter_code
_entity_poly.pdbx_strand_id
1 'polypeptide(L)'
;MWHSAETSMQGLPMFLAYFGLAVGLTLLYLLIYTQLTPQREFTLIRLNNNAAATALGGSLLGFALPLHGAITNAIGLVDCALWGLVALIVQICTFLLLRLVLSGLPDRIARGEQAAGT
;
A
#
# COMPACT_ATOMS: atom_id res chain seq x y z
N MET A 1 36.03 -12.12 -5.34
CA MET A 1 34.77 -12.82 -5.01
C MET A 1 34.48 -12.87 -3.50
N TRP A 2 35.47 -13.05 -2.62
CA TRP A 2 35.23 -13.06 -1.16
C TRP A 2 34.97 -11.69 -0.52
N HIS A 3 35.52 -10.59 -1.06
CA HIS A 3 35.28 -9.25 -0.53
C HIS A 3 33.83 -8.74 -0.73
N SER A 4 33.08 -9.32 -1.69
CA SER A 4 31.69 -8.94 -1.96
C SER A 4 30.71 -9.44 -0.89
N ALA A 5 31.05 -10.55 -0.21
CA ALA A 5 30.22 -11.12 0.85
C ALA A 5 30.28 -10.29 2.13
N GLU A 6 31.46 -9.78 2.48
CA GLU A 6 31.66 -8.95 3.69
C GLU A 6 30.90 -7.61 3.60
N THR A 7 30.92 -6.97 2.43
CA THR A 7 30.12 -5.75 2.17
C THR A 7 28.62 -6.02 2.22
N SER A 8 28.17 -7.20 1.75
CA SER A 8 26.75 -7.59 1.78
C SER A 8 26.25 -7.83 3.20
N MET A 9 27.07 -8.43 4.06
CA MET A 9 26.74 -8.64 5.47
C MET A 9 26.63 -7.32 6.25
N GLN A 10 27.38 -6.29 5.85
CA GLN A 10 27.27 -4.94 6.41
C GLN A 10 26.04 -4.17 5.89
N GLY A 11 25.57 -4.45 4.67
CA GLY A 11 24.37 -3.83 4.09
C GLY A 11 23.05 -4.43 4.59
N LEU A 12 23.06 -5.66 5.10
CA LEU A 12 21.88 -6.39 5.53
C LEU A 12 21.09 -5.70 6.66
N PRO A 13 21.71 -5.13 7.72
CA PRO A 13 20.99 -4.37 8.74
C PRO A 13 20.23 -3.16 8.16
N MET A 14 20.86 -2.42 7.23
CA MET A 14 20.21 -1.28 6.59
C MET A 14 19.06 -1.70 5.68
N PHE A 15 19.24 -2.78 4.92
CA PHE A 15 18.14 -3.37 4.14
C PHE A 15 16.96 -3.75 5.03
N LEU A 16 17.20 -4.45 6.15
CA LEU A 16 16.14 -4.83 7.09
C LEU A 16 15.47 -3.59 7.72
N ALA A 17 16.22 -2.52 7.99
CA ALA A 17 15.70 -1.29 8.54
C ALA A 17 14.75 -0.58 7.55
N TYR A 18 15.16 -0.42 6.28
CA TYR A 18 14.27 0.13 5.23
C TYR A 18 13.09 -0.79 4.94
N PHE A 19 13.30 -2.11 4.92
CA PHE A 19 12.23 -3.08 4.71
C PHE A 19 11.20 -3.02 5.86
N GLY A 20 11.67 -2.99 7.11
CA GLY A 20 10.80 -2.85 8.28
C GLY A 20 10.02 -1.55 8.27
N LEU A 21 10.65 -0.45 7.87
CA LEU A 21 9.98 0.84 7.68
C LEU A 21 8.90 0.77 6.59
N ALA A 22 9.22 0.19 5.44
CA ALA A 22 8.28 0.01 4.33
C ALA A 22 7.07 -0.85 4.73
N VAL A 23 7.30 -1.95 5.46
CA VAL A 23 6.24 -2.79 6.03
C VAL A 23 5.41 -1.98 7.02
N GLY A 24 6.04 -1.24 7.93
CA GLY A 24 5.34 -0.40 8.90
C GLY A 24 4.43 0.64 8.25
N LEU A 25 4.92 1.34 7.23
CA LEU A 25 4.14 2.32 6.45
C LEU A 25 3.00 1.66 5.66
N THR A 26 3.24 0.47 5.09
CA THR A 26 2.21 -0.28 4.36
C THR A 26 1.10 -0.76 5.29
N LEU A 27 1.45 -1.26 6.48
CA LEU A 27 0.48 -1.63 7.51
C LEU A 27 -0.30 -0.41 8.01
N LEU A 28 0.37 0.74 8.20
CA LEU A 28 -0.28 1.98 8.58
C LEU A 28 -1.27 2.44 7.50
N TYR A 29 -0.88 2.40 6.23
CA TYR A 29 -1.76 2.67 5.11
C TYR A 29 -2.99 1.75 5.15
N LEU A 30 -2.79 0.44 5.30
CA LEU A 30 -3.87 -0.54 5.35
C LEU A 30 -4.83 -0.27 6.52
N LEU A 31 -4.30 0.06 7.71
CA LEU A 31 -5.12 0.41 8.87
C LEU A 31 -5.97 1.66 8.61
N ILE A 32 -5.37 2.73 8.06
CA ILE A 32 -6.10 3.96 7.74
C ILE A 32 -7.15 3.69 6.65
N TYR A 33 -6.76 2.98 5.59
CA TYR A 33 -7.63 2.62 4.48
C TYR A 33 -8.85 1.82 4.96
N THR A 34 -8.64 0.79 5.77
CA THR A 34 -9.73 -0.07 6.28
C THR A 34 -10.66 0.64 7.25
N GLN A 35 -10.18 1.68 7.96
CA GLN A 35 -11.03 2.52 8.82
C GLN A 35 -11.84 3.53 8.00
N LEU A 36 -11.31 4.02 6.88
CA LEU A 36 -12.01 4.94 5.98
C LEU A 36 -13.05 4.24 5.12
N THR A 37 -12.83 2.97 4.80
CA THR A 37 -13.76 2.15 4.02
C THR A 37 -14.74 1.44 4.96
N PRO A 38 -16.04 1.84 5.00
CA PRO A 38 -17.03 1.24 5.90
C PRO A 38 -17.36 -0.22 5.54
N GLN A 39 -16.94 -0.69 4.37
CA GLN A 39 -17.05 -2.10 4.00
C GLN A 39 -15.92 -2.87 4.66
N ARG A 40 -16.29 -3.90 5.41
CA ARG A 40 -15.32 -4.87 5.95
C ARG A 40 -14.74 -5.67 4.78
N GLU A 41 -13.85 -5.08 4.01
CA GLU A 41 -13.26 -5.73 2.83
C GLU A 41 -12.65 -7.09 3.20
N PHE A 42 -11.99 -7.19 4.34
CA PHE A 42 -11.51 -8.47 4.87
C PHE A 42 -12.63 -9.50 5.12
N THR A 43 -13.82 -9.06 5.54
CA THR A 43 -15.00 -9.93 5.65
C THR A 43 -15.53 -10.31 4.27
N LEU A 44 -15.61 -9.38 3.33
CA LEU A 44 -16.05 -9.66 1.95
C LEU A 44 -15.09 -10.61 1.23
N ILE A 45 -13.78 -10.44 1.40
CA ILE A 45 -12.73 -11.34 0.88
C ILE A 45 -12.91 -12.75 1.49
N ARG A 46 -13.17 -12.85 2.80
CA ARG A 46 -13.49 -14.14 3.45
C ARG A 46 -14.79 -14.76 2.95
N LEU A 47 -15.71 -13.96 2.43
CA LEU A 47 -16.96 -14.40 1.78
C LEU A 47 -16.77 -14.64 0.27
N ASN A 48 -15.53 -14.84 -0.19
CA ASN A 48 -15.17 -15.15 -1.58
C ASN A 48 -15.53 -14.05 -2.59
N ASN A 49 -15.56 -12.79 -2.15
CA ASN A 49 -15.77 -11.66 -3.03
C ASN A 49 -14.45 -11.23 -3.68
N ASN A 50 -14.22 -11.69 -4.90
CA ASN A 50 -13.02 -11.37 -5.67
C ASN A 50 -12.90 -9.88 -6.02
N ALA A 51 -14.00 -9.13 -6.11
CA ALA A 51 -13.96 -7.69 -6.37
C ALA A 51 -13.35 -6.91 -5.19
N ALA A 52 -13.63 -7.33 -3.95
CA ALA A 52 -13.01 -6.74 -2.77
C ALA A 52 -11.50 -7.05 -2.71
N ALA A 53 -11.09 -8.26 -3.09
CA ALA A 53 -9.68 -8.64 -3.14
C ALA A 53 -8.89 -7.85 -4.19
N THR A 54 -9.45 -7.67 -5.40
CA THR A 54 -8.80 -6.90 -6.47
C THR A 54 -8.75 -5.41 -6.16
N ALA A 55 -9.80 -4.85 -5.53
CA ALA A 55 -9.79 -3.45 -5.09
C ALA A 55 -8.72 -3.20 -4.03
N LEU A 56 -8.64 -4.05 -2.99
CA LEU A 56 -7.63 -3.95 -1.95
C LEU A 56 -6.21 -4.08 -2.53
N GLY A 57 -6.00 -5.09 -3.39
CA GLY A 57 -4.73 -5.33 -4.07
C GLY A 57 -4.31 -4.16 -4.96
N GLY A 58 -5.23 -3.61 -5.75
CA GLY A 58 -5.00 -2.42 -6.56
C GLY A 58 -4.61 -1.20 -5.71
N SER A 59 -5.27 -1.01 -4.57
CA SER A 59 -4.93 0.08 -3.63
C SER A 59 -3.52 -0.06 -3.06
N LEU A 60 -3.11 -1.29 -2.71
CA LEU A 60 -1.77 -1.60 -2.20
C LEU A 60 -0.70 -1.36 -3.26
N LEU A 61 -0.95 -1.77 -4.51
CA LEU A 61 -0.05 -1.49 -5.63
C LEU A 61 0.09 0.02 -5.87
N GLY A 62 -1.03 0.76 -5.77
CA GLY A 62 -1.02 2.21 -5.86
C GLY A 62 -0.16 2.89 -4.79
N PHE A 63 -0.11 2.33 -3.57
CA PHE A 63 0.77 2.82 -2.50
C PHE A 63 2.23 2.38 -2.68
N ALA A 64 2.46 1.18 -3.19
CA ALA A 64 3.79 0.60 -3.32
C ALA A 64 4.71 1.42 -4.26
N LEU A 65 4.15 2.01 -5.32
CA LEU A 65 4.89 2.83 -6.27
C LEU A 65 5.50 4.10 -5.65
N PRO A 66 4.72 5.00 -5.01
CA PRO A 66 5.28 6.18 -4.37
C PRO A 66 6.14 5.82 -3.14
N LEU A 67 5.84 4.73 -2.42
CA LEU A 67 6.71 4.25 -1.34
C LEU A 67 8.07 3.80 -1.87
N HIS A 68 8.12 3.09 -3.00
CA HIS A 68 9.38 2.77 -3.68
C HIS A 68 10.14 4.03 -4.09
N GLY A 69 9.44 5.04 -4.61
CA GLY A 69 10.02 6.36 -4.90
C GLY A 69 10.63 7.02 -3.66
N ALA A 70 9.94 6.95 -2.52
CA ALA A 70 10.44 7.47 -1.24
C ALA A 70 11.71 6.74 -0.78
N ILE A 71 11.75 5.41 -0.89
CA ILE A 71 12.93 4.59 -0.49
C ILE A 71 14.13 4.88 -1.40
N THR A 72 13.91 4.97 -2.71
CA THR A 72 15.00 5.13 -3.70
C THR A 72 15.64 6.51 -3.65
N ASN A 73 14.89 7.55 -3.29
CA ASN A 73 15.38 8.93 -3.23
C ASN A 73 15.74 9.37 -1.80
N ALA A 74 15.57 8.51 -0.80
CA ALA A 74 15.85 8.87 0.58
C ALA A 74 17.35 9.00 0.85
N ILE A 75 17.72 10.08 1.53
CA ILE A 75 19.09 10.30 2.02
C ILE A 75 19.35 9.46 3.30
N GLY A 76 18.30 9.03 3.99
CA GLY A 76 18.38 8.18 5.18
C GLY A 76 17.01 7.65 5.64
N LEU A 77 17.01 6.86 6.71
CA LEU A 77 15.78 6.23 7.23
C LEU A 77 14.68 7.24 7.60
N VAL A 78 15.07 8.35 8.24
CA VAL A 78 14.13 9.40 8.66
C VAL A 78 13.55 10.13 7.45
N ASP A 79 14.38 10.44 6.46
CA ASP A 79 13.95 11.07 5.21
C ASP A 79 12.98 10.16 4.44
N CYS A 80 13.29 8.87 4.38
CA CYS A 80 12.37 7.85 3.84
C CYS A 80 11.05 7.79 4.61
N ALA A 81 11.07 7.92 5.94
CA ALA A 81 9.86 7.91 6.75
C ALA A 81 8.96 9.11 6.43
N LEU A 82 9.56 10.30 6.28
CA LEU A 82 8.85 11.53 5.94
C LEU A 82 8.24 11.46 4.54
N TRP A 83 9.03 11.08 3.54
CA TRP A 83 8.52 10.91 2.17
C TRP A 83 7.51 9.77 2.06
N GLY A 84 7.70 8.70 2.81
CA GLY A 84 6.74 7.60 2.92
C GLY A 84 5.41 8.03 3.55
N LEU A 85 5.44 8.93 4.54
CA LEU A 85 4.24 9.52 5.11
C LEU A 85 3.54 10.46 4.12
N VAL A 86 4.29 11.26 3.35
CA VAL A 86 3.74 12.07 2.27
C VAL A 86 3.07 11.20 1.21
N ALA A 87 3.73 10.12 0.78
CA ALA A 87 3.17 9.13 -0.14
C ALA A 87 1.87 8.53 0.41
N LEU A 88 1.82 8.23 1.70
CA LEU A 88 0.62 7.70 2.36
C LEU A 88 -0.53 8.70 2.30
N ILE A 89 -0.27 9.97 2.63
CA ILE A 89 -1.27 11.04 2.58
C ILE A 89 -1.80 11.19 1.15
N VAL A 90 -0.92 11.30 0.16
CA VAL A 90 -1.30 11.45 -1.25
C VAL A 90 -2.12 10.26 -1.73
N GLN A 91 -1.74 9.03 -1.35
CA GLN A 91 -2.46 7.82 -1.71
C GLN A 91 -3.87 7.79 -1.11
N ILE A 92 -4.02 8.13 0.17
CA ILE A 92 -5.33 8.22 0.83
C ILE A 92 -6.19 9.31 0.19
N CYS A 93 -5.63 10.48 -0.09
CA CYS A 93 -6.34 11.54 -0.81
C CYS A 93 -6.81 11.10 -2.19
N THR A 94 -5.95 10.41 -2.94
CA THR A 94 -6.28 9.87 -4.26
C THR A 94 -7.44 8.86 -4.17
N PHE A 95 -7.39 7.95 -3.21
CA PHE A 95 -8.47 6.99 -2.97
C PHE A 95 -9.80 7.70 -2.63
N LEU A 96 -9.77 8.69 -1.74
CA LEU A 96 -10.96 9.45 -1.39
C LEU A 96 -11.53 10.23 -2.57
N LEU A 97 -10.67 10.85 -3.39
CA LEU A 97 -11.08 11.53 -4.62
C LEU A 97 -11.72 10.55 -5.61
N LEU A 98 -11.10 9.40 -5.85
CA LEU A 98 -11.66 8.37 -6.72
C LEU A 98 -13.02 7.88 -6.20
N ARG A 99 -13.16 7.69 -4.89
CA ARG A 99 -14.43 7.31 -4.27
C ARG A 99 -15.52 8.38 -4.42
N LEU A 100 -15.15 9.67 -4.37
CA LEU A 100 -16.08 10.79 -4.59
C LEU A 100 -16.51 10.87 -6.06
N VAL A 101 -15.57 10.72 -6.99
CA VAL A 101 -15.84 10.75 -8.45
C VAL A 101 -16.66 9.54 -8.89
N LEU A 102 -16.38 8.36 -8.34
CA LEU A 102 -17.04 7.09 -8.67
C LEU A 102 -18.04 6.71 -7.58
N SER A 103 -19.04 7.58 -7.36
CA SER A 103 -20.13 7.33 -6.42
C SER A 103 -20.86 6.02 -6.76
N GLY A 104 -20.90 5.08 -5.81
CA GLY A 104 -21.56 3.76 -5.97
C GLY A 104 -20.61 2.57 -6.14
N LEU A 105 -19.30 2.79 -6.28
CA LEU A 105 -18.28 1.73 -6.27
C LEU A 105 -18.38 0.81 -5.04
N PRO A 106 -18.54 1.32 -3.80
CA PRO A 106 -18.65 0.45 -2.63
C PRO A 106 -19.83 -0.51 -2.75
N ASP A 107 -21.02 -0.03 -3.12
CA ASP A 107 -22.20 -0.89 -3.22
C ASP A 107 -22.06 -1.94 -4.32
N ARG A 108 -21.37 -1.62 -5.42
CA ARG A 108 -21.05 -2.57 -6.49
C ARG A 108 -20.04 -3.62 -6.05
N ILE A 109 -18.99 -3.23 -5.33
CA ILE A 109 -18.02 -4.15 -4.72
C ILE A 109 -18.73 -5.08 -3.74
N ALA A 110 -19.62 -4.58 -2.87
CA ALA A 110 -20.38 -5.43 -1.94
C ALA A 110 -21.29 -6.45 -2.66
N ARG A 111 -21.84 -6.10 -3.82
CA ARG A 111 -22.62 -7.02 -4.65
C ARG A 111 -21.78 -8.03 -5.44
N GLY A 112 -20.45 -7.96 -5.34
CA GLY A 112 -19.54 -8.81 -6.10
C GLY A 112 -19.50 -8.48 -7.59
N GLU A 113 -20.02 -7.31 -7.97
CA GLU A 113 -19.92 -6.83 -9.35
C GLU A 113 -18.45 -6.49 -9.64
N GLN A 114 -17.72 -7.47 -10.19
CA GLN A 114 -16.51 -7.15 -10.91
C GLN A 114 -16.92 -6.29 -12.10
N ALA A 115 -16.35 -5.09 -12.23
CA ALA A 115 -16.48 -4.36 -13.48
C ALA A 115 -16.03 -5.32 -14.58
N ALA A 116 -16.96 -5.69 -15.46
CA ALA A 116 -16.72 -6.64 -16.55
C ALA A 116 -15.67 -6.03 -17.50
N GLY A 117 -14.41 -6.20 -17.15
CA GLY A 117 -13.26 -5.99 -18.01
C GLY A 117 -12.86 -7.36 -18.55
N THR A 118 -13.62 -7.83 -19.54
CA THR A 118 -13.15 -8.82 -20.52
C THR A 118 -12.77 -8.09 -21.79
#